data_AF-A0A645HWA9-F1
#
_entry.id   AF-A0A645HWA9-F1
#
_cell.length_a   1.000
_cell.length_b   1.000
_cell.length_c   1.000
_cell.angle_alpha   90.00
_cell.angle_beta   90.00
_cell.angle_gamma   90.00
#
_symmetry.space_group_name_H-M   'P 1'
#
loop_
_entity.id
_entity.type
_entity.pdbx_description
1 polymer ?
#
loop_
_entity_poly.entity_id
_entity_poly.type
_entity_poly.pdbx_seq_one_letter_code
_entity_poly.pdbx_strand_id
1 'polypeptide(L)'
;MTGQTERRAGIVRALHRAGFVDVQVQDFLAYRAFSAEEYVSLLHTYSDHRSLPADVRVEFYEKVKDAILRHGDTIRLEDHMDLYMAKKP
;
A
#
# COMPACT_ATOMS: atom_id res chain seq x y z
N MET A 1 -13.94 8.20 8.96
CA MET A 1 -13.79 8.92 7.67
C MET A 1 -12.98 10.23 7.76
N THR A 2 -12.71 10.79 8.94
CA THR A 2 -12.04 12.09 9.13
C THR A 2 -10.53 12.12 8.86
N GLY A 3 -9.79 11.04 9.16
CA GLY A 3 -8.32 11.04 9.08
C GLY A 3 -7.72 11.12 7.66
N GLN A 4 -8.38 10.54 6.66
CA GLN A 4 -7.88 10.58 5.26
C GLN A 4 -8.01 11.98 4.64
N THR A 5 -9.13 12.65 4.89
CA THR A 5 -9.36 14.04 4.45
C THR A 5 -8.37 14.99 5.12
N GLU A 6 -8.10 14.81 6.40
CA GLU A 6 -7.12 15.62 7.14
C GLU A 6 -5.69 15.43 6.60
N ARG A 7 -5.29 14.18 6.29
CA ARG A 7 -4.01 13.86 5.68
C ARG A 7 -3.85 14.55 4.31
N ARG A 8 -4.86 14.44 3.44
CA ARG A 8 -4.90 15.11 2.13
C ARG A 8 -4.69 16.61 2.25
N ALA A 9 -5.45 17.25 3.13
CA ALA A 9 -5.35 18.69 3.36
C ALA A 9 -3.95 19.07 3.88
N GLY A 10 -3.33 18.21 4.72
CA GLY A 10 -1.96 18.38 5.19
C GLY A 10 -0.93 18.40 4.05
N ILE A 11 -1.03 17.46 3.11
CA ILE A 11 -0.14 17.35 1.95
C ILE A 11 -0.31 18.56 1.02
N VAL A 12 -1.55 18.94 0.68
CA VAL A 12 -1.83 20.12 -0.15
C VAL A 12 -1.23 21.39 0.47
N ARG A 13 -1.40 21.59 1.78
CA ARG A 13 -0.78 22.72 2.49
C ARG A 13 0.76 22.67 2.41
N ALA A 14 1.36 21.49 2.50
CA ALA A 14 2.80 21.35 2.37
C ALA A 14 3.30 21.72 0.97
N LEU A 15 2.59 21.31 -0.08
CA LEU A 15 2.91 21.66 -1.48
C LEU A 15 2.86 23.18 -1.70
N HIS A 16 1.80 23.85 -1.23
CA HIS A 16 1.71 25.31 -1.32
C HIS A 16 2.84 26.01 -0.54
N ARG A 17 3.18 25.54 0.67
CA ARG A 17 4.31 26.11 1.44
C ARG A 17 5.66 25.91 0.76
N ALA A 18 5.82 24.83 0.00
CA ALA A 18 7.00 24.57 -0.81
C ALA A 18 7.01 25.37 -2.14
N GLY A 19 6.01 26.22 -2.37
CA GLY A 19 5.93 27.11 -3.53
C GLY A 19 5.32 26.48 -4.78
N PHE A 20 4.74 25.28 -4.69
CA PHE A 20 4.03 24.69 -5.82
C PHE A 20 2.63 25.32 -5.99
N VAL A 21 2.18 25.41 -7.24
CA VAL A 21 0.88 25.95 -7.65
C VAL A 21 0.09 24.91 -8.45
N ASP A 22 -1.18 25.19 -8.75
CA ASP A 22 -2.07 24.30 -9.51
C ASP A 22 -2.13 22.86 -8.94
N VAL A 23 -2.26 22.74 -7.61
CA VAL A 23 -2.30 21.42 -6.96
C VAL A 23 -3.58 20.68 -7.35
N GLN A 24 -3.42 19.48 -7.91
CA GLN A 24 -4.47 18.53 -8.25
C GLN A 24 -4.31 17.27 -7.39
N VAL A 25 -5.42 16.75 -6.90
CA VAL A 25 -5.47 15.50 -6.15
C VAL A 25 -6.46 14.57 -6.83
N GLN A 26 -6.02 13.35 -7.13
CA GLN A 26 -6.84 12.34 -7.77
C GLN A 26 -6.78 11.03 -6.99
N ASP A 27 -7.94 10.36 -6.92
CA ASP A 27 -8.07 9.03 -6.34
C ASP A 27 -7.77 7.98 -7.42
N PHE A 28 -6.88 7.06 -7.09
CA PHE A 28 -6.59 5.89 -7.91
C PHE A 28 -6.94 4.63 -7.14
N LEU A 29 -7.62 3.74 -7.83
CA LEU A 29 -8.03 2.44 -7.33
C LEU A 29 -7.45 1.36 -8.23
N ALA A 30 -6.74 0.42 -7.65
CA ALA A 30 -6.23 -0.74 -8.35
C ALA A 30 -6.71 -2.02 -7.67
N TYR A 31 -7.07 -3.00 -8.48
CA TYR A 31 -7.42 -4.34 -8.03
C TYR A 31 -6.35 -5.30 -8.53
N ARG A 32 -5.79 -6.09 -7.62
CA ARG A 32 -4.82 -7.12 -7.94
C ARG A 32 -5.24 -8.44 -7.31
N ALA A 33 -5.03 -9.52 -8.02
CA ALA A 33 -5.23 -10.87 -7.50
C ALA A 33 -3.89 -11.59 -7.49
N PHE A 34 -3.65 -12.37 -6.45
CA PHE A 34 -2.44 -13.16 -6.28
C PHE A 34 -2.82 -14.56 -5.82
N SER A 35 -2.09 -15.56 -6.31
CA SER A 35 -1.97 -16.85 -5.62
C SER A 35 -1.28 -16.70 -4.27
N ALA A 36 -1.34 -17.73 -3.44
CA ALA A 36 -0.66 -17.74 -2.14
C ALA A 36 0.87 -17.54 -2.30
N GLU A 37 1.47 -18.15 -3.33
CA GLU A 37 2.90 -18.05 -3.61
C GLU A 37 3.31 -16.65 -4.08
N GLU A 38 2.53 -16.06 -4.99
CA GLU A 38 2.79 -14.69 -5.47
C GLU A 38 2.61 -13.66 -4.35
N TYR A 39 1.63 -13.86 -3.47
CA TYR A 39 1.43 -12.95 -2.34
C TYR A 39 2.58 -13.04 -1.34
N VAL A 40 3.05 -14.23 -0.98
CA VAL A 40 4.26 -14.39 -0.14
C VAL A 40 5.48 -13.75 -0.80
N SER A 41 5.64 -13.92 -2.11
CA SER A 41 6.72 -13.27 -2.88
C SER A 41 6.65 -11.75 -2.79
N LEU A 42 5.45 -11.15 -2.83
CA LEU A 42 5.27 -9.72 -2.59
C LEU A 42 5.68 -9.32 -1.17
N LEU A 43 5.26 -10.07 -0.15
CA LEU A 43 5.61 -9.79 1.25
C LEU A 43 7.13 -9.82 1.49
N HIS A 44 7.87 -10.68 0.77
CA HIS A 44 9.34 -10.69 0.81
C HIS A 44 9.99 -9.36 0.36
N THR A 45 9.27 -8.49 -0.34
CA THR A 45 9.79 -7.18 -0.79
C THR A 45 9.63 -6.07 0.26
N TYR A 46 8.78 -6.25 1.27
CA TYR A 46 8.50 -5.23 2.27
C TYR A 46 9.64 -5.13 3.30
N SER A 47 10.15 -3.92 3.52
CA SER A 47 11.35 -3.69 4.32
C SER A 47 11.15 -4.01 5.80
N ASP A 48 9.97 -3.71 6.35
CA ASP A 48 9.54 -4.08 7.69
C ASP A 48 9.48 -5.60 7.85
N HIS A 49 8.93 -6.32 6.88
CA HIS A 49 8.91 -7.78 6.88
C HIS A 49 10.32 -8.37 6.80
N ARG A 50 11.20 -7.82 5.94
CA ARG A 50 12.61 -8.25 5.87
C ARG A 50 13.37 -8.02 7.16
N SER A 51 12.94 -7.06 7.97
CA SER A 51 13.53 -6.73 9.27
C SER A 51 13.06 -7.65 10.40
N LEU A 52 12.04 -8.48 10.18
CA LEU A 52 11.58 -9.45 11.17
C LEU A 52 12.65 -10.54 11.43
N PRO A 53 12.71 -11.08 12.67
CA PRO A 53 13.42 -12.32 12.97
C PRO A 53 13.02 -13.43 12.00
N ALA A 54 13.98 -14.26 11.59
CA ALA A 54 13.78 -15.22 10.52
C ALA A 54 12.72 -16.28 10.86
N ASP A 55 12.72 -16.76 12.10
CA ASP A 55 11.73 -17.70 12.64
C ASP A 55 10.31 -17.12 12.62
N VAL A 56 10.15 -15.89 13.12
CA VAL A 56 8.87 -15.17 13.10
C VAL A 56 8.37 -14.96 11.67
N ARG A 57 9.26 -14.54 10.76
CA ARG A 57 8.91 -14.30 9.36
C ARG A 57 8.48 -15.58 8.64
N VAL A 58 9.20 -16.68 8.83
CA VAL A 58 8.89 -17.98 8.20
C VAL A 58 7.53 -18.48 8.68
N GLU A 59 7.30 -18.52 9.99
CA GLU A 59 6.02 -18.97 10.56
C GLU A 59 4.86 -18.08 10.09
N PHE A 60 5.07 -16.77 10.03
CA PHE A 60 4.07 -15.83 9.54
C PHE A 60 3.71 -16.11 8.07
N TYR A 61 4.71 -16.32 7.20
CA TYR A 61 4.49 -16.55 5.77
C TYR A 61 3.83 -17.89 5.49
N GLU A 62 4.19 -18.94 6.22
CA GLU A 62 3.52 -20.25 6.12
C GLU A 62 2.04 -20.11 6.47
N LYS A 63 1.71 -19.42 7.59
CA LYS A 63 0.32 -19.20 8.00
C LYS A 63 -0.47 -18.38 7.00
N VAL A 64 0.14 -17.34 6.41
CA VAL A 64 -0.49 -16.53 5.34
C VAL A 64 -0.75 -17.40 4.10
N LYS A 65 0.26 -18.16 3.65
CA LYS A 65 0.15 -19.06 2.49
C LYS A 65 -0.98 -20.07 2.69
N ASP A 66 -0.98 -20.75 3.83
CA ASP A 66 -1.99 -21.75 4.15
C ASP A 66 -3.40 -21.15 4.24
N ALA A 67 -3.53 -19.94 4.77
CA ALA A 67 -4.81 -19.25 4.81
C ALA A 67 -5.36 -18.99 3.41
N ILE A 68 -4.52 -18.52 2.48
CA ILE A 68 -4.94 -18.24 1.10
C ILE A 68 -5.27 -19.54 0.36
N LEU A 69 -4.45 -20.59 0.50
CA LEU A 69 -4.69 -21.91 -0.10
C LEU A 69 -6.05 -22.49 0.32
N ARG A 70 -6.39 -22.41 1.63
CA ARG A 70 -7.68 -22.88 2.14
C ARG A 70 -8.90 -22.12 1.58
N HIS A 71 -8.69 -20.93 1.02
CA HIS A 71 -9.75 -20.09 0.44
C HIS A 71 -9.71 -20.07 -1.09
N GLY A 72 -9.12 -21.10 -1.72
CA GLY A 72 -9.11 -21.26 -3.18
C GLY A 72 -7.87 -20.71 -3.86
N ASP A 73 -6.77 -20.55 -3.11
CA ASP A 73 -5.46 -20.09 -3.62
C ASP A 73 -5.54 -18.75 -4.36
N THR A 74 -6.39 -17.84 -3.89
CA THR A 74 -6.49 -16.50 -4.46
C THR A 74 -6.80 -15.48 -3.38
N ILE A 75 -6.00 -14.43 -3.29
CA ILE A 75 -6.26 -13.23 -2.50
C ILE A 75 -6.42 -12.03 -3.43
N ARG A 76 -7.44 -11.20 -3.17
CA ARG A 76 -7.68 -9.95 -3.89
C ARG A 76 -7.30 -8.76 -3.01
N LEU A 77 -6.41 -7.92 -3.52
CA LEU A 77 -6.05 -6.65 -2.90
C LEU A 77 -6.77 -5.50 -3.61
N GLU A 78 -7.21 -4.53 -2.83
CA GLU A 78 -7.78 -3.27 -3.28
C GLU A 78 -6.87 -2.15 -2.79
N ASP A 79 -6.06 -1.61 -3.71
CA ASP A 79 -5.10 -0.55 -3.43
C ASP A 79 -5.76 0.81 -3.68
N HIS A 80 -5.94 1.59 -2.62
CA HIS A 80 -6.37 2.98 -2.69
C HIS A 80 -5.16 3.92 -2.60
N MET A 81 -4.96 4.74 -3.63
CA MET A 81 -3.82 5.66 -3.72
C MET A 81 -4.29 7.07 -4.03
N ASP A 82 -3.65 8.05 -3.39
CA ASP A 82 -3.82 9.46 -3.71
C ASP A 82 -2.67 9.92 -4.62
N LEU A 83 -2.99 10.41 -5.81
CA LEU A 83 -2.01 11.09 -6.67
C LEU A 83 -2.10 12.59 -6.45
N TYR A 84 -1.00 13.20 -5.98
CA TYR A 84 -0.86 14.65 -5.85
C TYR A 84 0.05 15.17 -6.97
N MET A 85 -0.49 16.03 -7.82
CA MET A 85 0.27 16.70 -8.87
C MET A 85 0.25 18.20 -8.63
N ALA A 86 1.36 18.88 -8.91
CA ALA A 86 1.44 20.32 -8.80
C ALA A 86 2.51 20.86 -9.76
N LYS A 87 2.41 22.14 -10.12
CA LYS A 87 3.39 22.80 -10.96
C LYS A 87 4.36 23.61 -10.11
N LYS A 88 5.62 23.64 -10.53
CA LYS A 88 6.54 24.68 -10.08
C LYS A 88 6.17 25.98 -10.83
N PRO A 89 6.08 27.14 -10.16
CA PRO A 89 5.75 28.42 -10.79
C PRO A 89 6.68 28.79 -11.94
#